data_AF-A0A1I6LLU1-F1
#
_entry.id   AF-A0A1I6LLU1-F1
#
_cell.length_a   1.000
_cell.length_b   1.000
_cell.length_c   1.000
_cell.angle_alpha   90.00
_cell.angle_beta   90.00
_cell.angle_gamma   90.00
#
_symmetry.space_group_name_H-M   'P 1'
#
loop_
_entity.id
_entity.type
_entity.pdbx_description
1 polymer ?
#
loop_
_entity_poly.entity_id
_entity_poly.type
_entity_poly.pdbx_seq_one_letter_code
_entity_poly.pdbx_strand_id
1 'polypeptide(L)'
;MSERIATLDVVRGVAVLGILAMNIVSLGLPGYAYVDPNYYGGADGLNLAAWAAAYVLFDGKMRALFTMLFGASLLIVTDAAEGRTPGPARTHYARIFWLFVFGMIHGWLFWFGDILVEYAVAGSLLFLARRWPVSALLYAAGLLFAADIARQLITWHDLTHLQAIVSTPGAPADAIAAWRQALSISAPDPSVIARELTLYRGGFLDAFAARKPMILLFQTVFLPFLLCGTLGIGLLGMALYRLGFWQGTWRALSYRRFVVAGAIGLAGTAAIARTIVAHRFDVAFLPLTDALSQLMRLPIALGYASALILLVRSGRASGLVSRLAAAGRLAFTNYLGTTLVMTTIFYGYGLGLFGRLERAELYLLVLGQWMLILLWSKPWLARFRYGPFEWLWRSLARWEAQPMRRTAIAKDYQ
;
A
#
# COMPACT_ATOMS: atom_id res chain seq x y z
N MET A 1 7.34 -29.67 -1.60
CA MET A 1 6.50 -28.45 -1.75
C MET A 1 6.48 -27.76 -0.40
N SER A 2 6.82 -26.47 -0.29
CA SER A 2 6.66 -25.76 0.99
C SER A 2 5.19 -25.81 1.40
N GLU A 3 4.91 -26.19 2.64
CA GLU A 3 3.56 -26.17 3.19
C GLU A 3 2.97 -24.76 3.04
N ARG A 4 1.80 -24.67 2.42
CA ARG A 4 1.22 -23.39 2.04
C ARG A 4 0.58 -22.74 3.27
N ILE A 5 1.06 -21.56 3.64
CA ILE A 5 0.55 -20.83 4.81
C ILE A 5 -0.75 -20.11 4.43
N ALA A 6 -1.90 -20.72 4.70
CA ALA A 6 -3.22 -20.21 4.32
C ALA A 6 -3.54 -18.83 4.91
N THR A 7 -3.10 -18.59 6.15
CA THR A 7 -3.20 -17.31 6.86
C THR A 7 -2.52 -16.16 6.11
N LEU A 8 -1.34 -16.36 5.53
CA LEU A 8 -0.64 -15.35 4.72
C LEU A 8 -1.48 -14.94 3.50
N ASP A 9 -2.05 -15.93 2.80
CA ASP A 9 -2.86 -15.67 1.61
C ASP A 9 -4.14 -14.88 1.97
N VAL A 10 -4.78 -15.16 3.12
CA VAL A 10 -5.96 -14.39 3.58
C VAL A 10 -5.60 -12.95 3.94
N VAL A 11 -4.54 -12.74 4.72
CA VAL A 11 -4.10 -11.38 5.10
C VAL A 11 -3.69 -10.60 3.86
N ARG A 12 -2.99 -11.22 2.90
CA ARG A 12 -2.65 -10.58 1.62
C ARG A 12 -3.90 -10.23 0.81
N GLY A 13 -4.92 -11.09 0.83
CA GLY A 13 -6.20 -10.85 0.18
C GLY A 13 -6.94 -9.63 0.73
N VAL A 14 -6.95 -9.45 2.05
CA VAL A 14 -7.54 -8.24 2.67
C VAL A 14 -6.70 -7.00 2.36
N ALA A 15 -5.37 -7.12 2.43
CA ALA A 15 -4.47 -5.99 2.15
C ALA A 15 -4.66 -5.45 0.73
N VAL A 16 -4.78 -6.31 -0.29
CA VAL A 16 -4.99 -5.85 -1.68
C VAL A 16 -6.35 -5.16 -1.88
N LEU A 17 -7.40 -5.62 -1.20
CA LEU A 17 -8.71 -4.93 -1.21
C LEU A 17 -8.59 -3.53 -0.57
N GLY A 18 -7.96 -3.47 0.61
CA GLY A 18 -7.84 -2.23 1.36
C GLY A 18 -6.92 -1.18 0.73
N ILE A 19 -5.96 -1.58 -0.12
CA ILE A 19 -5.12 -0.63 -0.87
C ILE A 19 -5.99 0.25 -1.80
N LEU A 20 -7.00 -0.33 -2.45
CA LEU A 20 -7.91 0.44 -3.31
C LEU A 20 -8.71 1.50 -2.53
N ALA A 21 -9.08 1.23 -1.29
CA ALA A 21 -9.89 2.16 -0.49
C ALA A 21 -9.21 3.52 -0.27
N MET A 22 -7.87 3.56 -0.31
CA MET A 22 -7.10 4.81 -0.30
C MET A 22 -6.83 5.32 -1.72
N ASN A 23 -6.43 4.43 -2.62
CA ASN A 23 -6.00 4.82 -3.97
C ASN A 23 -7.14 5.33 -4.86
N ILE A 24 -8.40 4.97 -4.55
CA ILE A 24 -9.55 5.39 -5.35
C ILE A 24 -9.64 6.92 -5.46
N VAL A 25 -9.21 7.64 -4.42
CA VAL A 25 -9.22 9.10 -4.39
C VAL A 25 -8.27 9.67 -5.42
N SER A 26 -7.01 9.22 -5.47
CA SER A 26 -6.04 9.73 -6.45
C SER A 26 -6.19 9.13 -7.86
N LEU A 27 -6.98 8.07 -8.01
CA LEU A 27 -7.39 7.53 -9.31
C LEU A 27 -8.58 8.30 -9.89
N GLY A 28 -9.48 8.78 -9.03
CA GLY A 28 -10.75 9.37 -9.43
C GLY A 28 -10.81 10.90 -9.32
N LEU A 29 -9.98 11.53 -8.49
CA LEU A 29 -9.99 12.97 -8.19
C LEU A 29 -8.59 13.59 -8.35
N PRO A 30 -8.48 14.92 -8.44
CA PRO A 30 -7.21 15.63 -8.42
C PRO A 30 -6.30 15.19 -7.26
N GLY A 31 -5.00 15.07 -7.53
CA GLY A 31 -4.08 14.30 -6.68
C GLY A 31 -4.04 14.73 -5.22
N TYR A 32 -4.07 16.04 -4.94
CA TYR A 32 -3.99 16.55 -3.58
C TYR A 32 -5.27 16.34 -2.75
N ALA A 33 -6.40 15.98 -3.38
CA ALA A 33 -7.60 15.54 -2.68
C ALA A 33 -7.35 14.27 -1.84
N TYR A 34 -6.28 13.52 -2.11
CA TYR A 34 -5.85 12.41 -1.25
C TYR A 34 -5.54 12.89 0.18
N VAL A 35 -4.90 14.06 0.31
CA VAL A 35 -4.45 14.64 1.59
C VAL A 35 -5.55 15.49 2.20
N ASP A 36 -6.05 16.46 1.45
CA ASP A 36 -7.07 17.42 1.91
C ASP A 36 -8.37 17.28 1.11
N PRO A 37 -9.48 16.81 1.71
CA PRO A 37 -10.77 16.75 1.05
C PRO A 37 -11.34 18.12 0.64
N ASN A 38 -10.88 19.24 1.21
CA ASN A 38 -11.28 20.57 0.76
C ASN A 38 -10.69 20.92 -0.62
N TYR A 39 -9.59 20.27 -1.02
CA TYR A 39 -8.96 20.53 -2.31
C TYR A 39 -9.89 20.19 -3.48
N TYR A 40 -10.63 19.09 -3.37
CA TYR A 40 -11.62 18.68 -4.36
C TYR A 40 -12.65 17.71 -3.77
N GLY A 41 -13.93 17.93 -4.10
CA GLY A 41 -15.05 17.09 -3.65
C GLY A 41 -15.62 17.46 -2.27
N GLY A 42 -15.01 18.42 -1.56
CA GLY A 42 -15.52 18.98 -0.31
C GLY A 42 -15.22 18.13 0.94
N ALA A 43 -15.16 18.80 2.09
CA ALA A 43 -14.85 18.22 3.39
C ALA A 43 -16.02 18.27 4.38
N ASP A 44 -17.25 18.14 3.88
CA ASP A 44 -18.48 18.15 4.69
C ASP A 44 -19.29 16.86 4.50
N GLY A 45 -20.23 16.61 5.42
CA GLY A 45 -21.23 15.54 5.32
C GLY A 45 -20.63 14.15 5.04
N LEU A 46 -21.16 13.49 4.00
CA LEU A 46 -20.72 12.14 3.60
C LEU A 46 -19.28 12.12 3.07
N ASN A 47 -18.80 13.20 2.46
CA ASN A 47 -17.44 13.26 1.94
C ASN A 47 -16.41 13.31 3.07
N LEU A 48 -16.67 14.09 4.13
CA LEU A 48 -15.83 14.07 5.32
C LEU A 48 -15.86 12.72 6.03
N ALA A 49 -17.05 12.13 6.17
CA ALA A 49 -17.21 10.82 6.80
C ALA A 49 -16.45 9.73 6.01
N ALA A 50 -16.49 9.78 4.67
CA ALA A 50 -15.75 8.87 3.81
C ALA A 50 -14.23 9.06 3.97
N TRP A 51 -13.74 10.30 3.98
CA TRP A 51 -12.33 10.60 4.27
C TRP A 51 -11.91 10.06 5.64
N ALA A 52 -12.68 10.35 6.69
CA ALA A 52 -12.36 9.93 8.05
C ALA A 52 -12.37 8.39 8.19
N ALA A 53 -13.35 7.71 7.58
CA ALA A 53 -13.40 6.25 7.55
C ALA A 53 -12.18 5.66 6.81
N ALA A 54 -11.81 6.24 5.66
CA ALA A 54 -10.64 5.82 4.90
C ALA A 54 -9.34 5.99 5.71
N TYR A 55 -9.18 7.15 6.34
CA TYR A 55 -8.04 7.49 7.18
C TYR A 55 -7.90 6.54 8.38
N VAL A 56 -8.99 6.33 9.12
CA VAL A 56 -8.99 5.51 10.34
C VAL A 56 -8.80 4.02 10.02
N LEU A 57 -9.50 3.51 9.01
CA LEU A 57 -9.55 2.06 8.75
C LEU A 57 -8.46 1.58 7.78
N PHE A 58 -8.00 2.42 6.84
CA PHE A 58 -7.16 1.95 5.73
C PHE A 58 -5.81 2.66 5.66
N ASP A 59 -5.73 3.96 5.98
CA ASP A 59 -4.54 4.77 5.69
C ASP A 59 -3.22 4.15 6.23
N GLY A 60 -2.42 3.73 5.26
CA GLY A 60 -1.22 2.91 5.32
C GLY A 60 -1.21 1.69 6.26
N LYS A 61 -2.33 1.30 6.87
CA LYS A 61 -2.45 0.01 7.59
C LYS A 61 -2.38 -1.14 6.59
N MET A 62 -3.01 -0.97 5.43
CA MET A 62 -3.02 -1.97 4.35
C MET A 62 -1.66 -2.08 3.67
N ARG A 63 -0.99 -0.94 3.43
CA ARG A 63 0.41 -0.91 2.98
C ARG A 63 1.34 -1.56 4.01
N ALA A 64 1.19 -1.29 5.30
CA ALA A 64 2.02 -1.92 6.33
C ALA A 64 1.85 -3.45 6.37
N LEU A 65 0.61 -3.94 6.29
CA LEU A 65 0.34 -5.37 6.10
C LEU A 65 1.07 -5.92 4.88
N PHE A 66 0.87 -5.29 3.73
CA PHE A 66 1.46 -5.75 2.47
C PHE A 66 3.00 -5.75 2.51
N THR A 67 3.63 -4.73 3.10
CA THR A 67 5.09 -4.63 3.28
C THR A 67 5.62 -5.69 4.24
N MET A 68 4.94 -5.95 5.37
CA MET A 68 5.36 -7.03 6.28
C MET A 68 5.27 -8.40 5.60
N LEU A 69 4.19 -8.64 4.85
CA LEU A 69 4.02 -9.87 4.08
C LEU A 69 5.07 -9.99 2.96
N PHE A 70 5.49 -8.87 2.37
CA PHE A 70 6.57 -8.84 1.39
C PHE A 70 7.90 -9.26 2.01
N GLY A 71 8.27 -8.72 3.18
CA GLY A 71 9.43 -9.16 3.95
C GLY A 71 9.40 -10.64 4.33
N ALA A 72 8.25 -11.13 4.81
CA ALA A 72 8.05 -12.56 5.07
C ALA A 72 8.19 -13.42 3.80
N SER A 73 7.64 -12.94 2.67
CA SER A 73 7.71 -13.63 1.39
C SER A 73 9.14 -13.71 0.84
N LEU A 74 10.00 -12.73 1.13
CA LEU A 74 11.42 -12.78 0.80
C LEU A 74 12.07 -14.00 1.44
N LEU A 75 11.91 -14.17 2.77
CA LEU A 75 12.49 -15.31 3.50
C LEU A 75 11.95 -16.65 3.00
N ILE A 76 10.63 -16.78 2.83
CA ILE A 76 10.00 -18.00 2.29
C ILE A 76 10.65 -18.42 0.96
N VAL A 77 10.97 -17.45 0.11
CA VAL A 77 11.50 -17.68 -1.23
C VAL A 77 12.98 -18.00 -1.19
N THR A 78 13.76 -17.28 -0.39
CA THR A 78 15.20 -17.51 -0.26
C THR A 78 15.47 -18.84 0.43
N ASP A 79 14.73 -19.15 1.49
CA ASP A 79 14.87 -20.41 2.24
C ASP A 79 14.51 -21.60 1.36
N ALA A 80 13.45 -21.48 0.53
CA ALA A 80 13.07 -22.53 -0.42
C ALA A 80 14.07 -22.72 -1.58
N ALA A 81 14.99 -21.77 -1.78
CA ALA A 81 16.05 -21.84 -2.80
C ALA A 81 17.42 -22.21 -2.21
N GLU A 82 17.56 -22.33 -0.89
CA GLU A 82 18.80 -22.80 -0.27
C GLU A 82 19.10 -24.24 -0.73
N GLY A 83 20.36 -24.50 -1.09
CA GLY A 83 20.80 -25.79 -1.64
C GLY A 83 20.27 -26.14 -3.05
N ARG A 84 19.67 -25.19 -3.78
CA ARG A 84 19.17 -25.39 -5.14
C ARG A 84 19.90 -24.51 -6.17
N THR A 85 19.79 -24.89 -7.44
CA THR A 85 20.28 -24.08 -8.57
C THR A 85 19.08 -23.63 -9.42
N PRO A 86 18.88 -22.32 -9.65
CA PRO A 86 19.66 -21.20 -9.12
C PRO A 86 19.45 -21.00 -7.61
N GLY A 87 20.51 -20.56 -6.92
CA GLY A 87 20.49 -20.34 -5.47
C GLY A 87 19.65 -19.14 -5.02
N PRO A 88 19.64 -18.84 -3.71
CA PRO A 88 18.75 -17.84 -3.10
C PRO A 88 18.89 -16.43 -3.70
N ALA A 89 20.12 -15.96 -3.91
CA ALA A 89 20.38 -14.62 -4.41
C ALA A 89 19.85 -14.44 -5.84
N ARG A 90 20.25 -15.33 -6.76
CA ARG A 90 19.81 -15.27 -8.16
C ARG A 90 18.28 -15.41 -8.28
N THR A 91 17.68 -16.31 -7.49
CA THR A 91 16.20 -16.47 -7.46
C THR A 91 15.50 -15.21 -6.97
N HIS A 92 16.02 -14.56 -5.93
CA HIS A 92 15.43 -13.34 -5.37
C HIS A 92 15.61 -12.15 -6.30
N TYR A 93 16.83 -11.84 -6.71
CA TYR A 93 17.11 -10.66 -7.53
C TYR A 93 16.48 -10.72 -8.92
N ALA A 94 16.36 -11.90 -9.54
CA ALA A 94 15.62 -12.02 -10.80
C ALA A 94 14.14 -11.64 -10.64
N ARG A 95 13.52 -12.04 -9.53
CA ARG A 95 12.13 -11.67 -9.21
C ARG A 95 12.00 -10.19 -8.91
N ILE A 96 12.93 -9.63 -8.14
CA ILE A 96 12.94 -8.21 -7.79
C ILE A 96 13.18 -7.33 -9.02
N PHE A 97 14.08 -7.73 -9.92
CA PHE A 97 14.31 -7.03 -11.17
C PHE A 97 13.03 -6.94 -12.02
N TRP A 98 12.34 -8.05 -12.23
CA TRP A 98 11.09 -8.02 -12.98
C TRP A 98 9.97 -7.27 -12.25
N LEU A 99 9.95 -7.30 -10.91
CA LEU A 99 9.03 -6.47 -10.12
C LEU A 99 9.29 -4.98 -10.36
N PHE A 100 10.56 -4.57 -10.42
CA PHE A 100 10.96 -3.20 -10.78
C PHE A 100 10.49 -2.84 -12.19
N VAL A 101 10.72 -3.72 -13.18
CA VAL A 101 10.28 -3.48 -14.57
C VAL A 101 8.75 -3.31 -14.65
N PHE A 102 7.98 -4.19 -13.98
CA PHE A 102 6.53 -4.03 -13.91
C PHE A 102 6.12 -2.72 -13.22
N GLY A 103 6.80 -2.35 -12.14
CA GLY A 103 6.57 -1.08 -11.45
C GLY A 103 6.85 0.14 -12.32
N MET A 104 7.94 0.13 -13.09
CA MET A 104 8.27 1.22 -14.02
C MET A 104 7.21 1.35 -15.12
N ILE A 105 6.79 0.22 -15.72
CA ILE A 105 5.72 0.22 -16.72
C ILE A 105 4.40 0.72 -16.10
N HIS A 106 4.03 0.20 -14.94
CA HIS A 106 2.79 0.55 -14.26
C HIS A 106 2.75 2.02 -13.82
N GLY A 107 3.82 2.48 -13.16
CA GLY A 107 3.98 3.85 -12.64
C GLY A 107 3.92 4.91 -13.73
N TRP A 108 4.64 4.68 -14.82
CA TRP A 108 4.73 5.64 -15.91
C TRP A 108 3.51 5.60 -16.85
N LEU A 109 2.97 4.42 -17.15
CA LEU A 109 1.91 4.29 -18.16
C LEU A 109 0.50 4.33 -17.59
N PHE A 110 0.28 3.95 -16.33
CA PHE A 110 -1.07 3.74 -15.79
C PHE A 110 -1.37 4.60 -14.55
N TRP A 111 -0.52 4.60 -13.52
CA TRP A 111 -0.82 5.35 -12.31
C TRP A 111 0.42 5.65 -11.47
N PHE A 112 0.59 6.92 -11.08
CA PHE A 112 1.81 7.40 -10.42
C PHE A 112 2.03 6.86 -9.00
N GLY A 113 0.99 6.32 -8.34
CA GLY A 113 1.07 5.76 -6.98
C GLY A 113 1.58 4.31 -6.91
N ASP A 114 2.39 3.89 -7.89
CA ASP A 114 2.98 2.55 -7.93
C ASP A 114 3.81 2.23 -6.68
N ILE A 115 3.57 1.07 -6.06
CA ILE A 115 4.35 0.58 -4.91
C ILE A 115 5.42 -0.45 -5.31
N LEU A 116 5.40 -0.91 -6.56
CA LEU A 116 6.24 -2.03 -7.00
C LEU A 116 7.70 -1.60 -7.16
N VAL A 117 7.96 -0.38 -7.65
CA VAL A 117 9.31 0.19 -7.69
C VAL A 117 9.88 0.31 -6.28
N GLU A 118 9.10 0.87 -5.34
CA GLU A 118 9.50 0.99 -3.93
C GLU A 118 9.85 -0.38 -3.35
N TYR A 119 9.01 -1.39 -3.59
CA TYR A 119 9.24 -2.74 -3.08
C TYR A 119 10.40 -3.45 -3.75
N ALA A 120 10.68 -3.16 -5.01
CA ALA A 120 11.84 -3.73 -5.69
C ALA A 120 13.15 -3.17 -5.11
N VAL A 121 13.20 -1.86 -4.86
CA VAL A 121 14.36 -1.23 -4.20
C VAL A 121 14.49 -1.74 -2.76
N ALA A 122 13.41 -1.71 -1.98
CA ALA A 122 13.41 -2.22 -0.62
C ALA A 122 13.80 -3.71 -0.54
N GLY A 123 13.23 -4.54 -1.42
CA GLY A 123 13.51 -5.97 -1.49
C GLY A 123 14.96 -6.29 -1.84
N SER A 124 15.62 -5.43 -2.62
CA SER A 124 17.05 -5.55 -2.90
C SER A 124 17.89 -5.37 -1.62
N LEU A 125 17.54 -4.39 -0.79
CA LEU A 125 18.24 -4.11 0.47
C LEU A 125 17.89 -5.10 1.58
N LEU A 126 16.60 -5.47 1.72
CA LEU A 126 16.15 -6.45 2.71
C LEU A 126 16.81 -7.82 2.54
N PHE A 127 17.22 -8.18 1.32
CA PHE A 127 17.95 -9.42 1.07
C PHE A 127 19.26 -9.51 1.88
N LEU A 128 19.93 -8.37 2.12
CA LEU A 128 21.16 -8.31 2.91
C LEU A 128 20.92 -8.76 4.36
N ALA A 129 19.73 -8.46 4.89
CA ALA A 129 19.30 -8.85 6.23
C ALA A 129 18.72 -10.27 6.32
N ARG A 130 18.63 -11.02 5.22
CA ARG A 130 17.92 -12.33 5.19
C ARG A 130 18.44 -13.35 6.20
N ARG A 131 19.71 -13.26 6.60
CA ARG A 131 20.36 -14.17 7.57
C ARG A 131 20.52 -13.57 8.96
N TRP A 132 20.05 -12.35 9.19
CA TRP A 132 20.16 -11.70 10.49
C TRP A 132 19.31 -12.45 11.55
N PRO A 133 19.76 -12.46 12.81
CA PRO A 133 18.96 -12.99 13.91
C PRO A 133 17.72 -12.10 14.14
N VAL A 134 16.68 -12.67 14.76
CA VAL A 134 15.42 -11.96 15.04
C VAL A 134 15.63 -10.68 15.83
N SER A 135 16.55 -10.67 16.81
CA SER A 135 16.87 -9.49 17.60
C SER A 135 17.40 -8.33 16.74
N ALA A 136 18.32 -8.61 15.81
CA ALA A 136 18.87 -7.60 14.90
C ALA A 136 17.79 -7.07 13.94
N LEU A 137 16.91 -7.94 13.42
CA LEU A 137 15.78 -7.53 12.59
C LEU A 137 14.83 -6.58 13.34
N LEU A 138 14.47 -6.92 14.58
CA LEU A 138 13.60 -6.10 15.42
C LEU A 138 14.25 -4.78 15.83
N TYR A 139 15.54 -4.81 16.18
CA TYR A 139 16.29 -3.60 16.52
C TYR A 139 16.39 -2.64 15.33
N ALA A 140 16.80 -3.14 14.16
CA ALA A 140 16.89 -2.34 12.95
C ALA A 140 15.53 -1.82 12.49
N ALA A 141 14.47 -2.63 12.60
CA ALA A 141 13.10 -2.17 12.36
C ALA A 141 12.74 -1.01 13.29
N GLY A 142 12.94 -1.18 14.61
CA GLY A 142 12.68 -0.14 15.61
C GLY A 142 13.45 1.15 15.36
N LEU A 143 14.73 1.05 14.99
CA LEU A 143 15.57 2.21 14.67
C LEU A 143 15.05 2.96 13.44
N LEU A 144 14.67 2.26 12.37
CA LEU A 144 14.12 2.88 11.16
C LEU A 144 12.75 3.53 11.42
N PHE A 145 11.90 2.91 12.25
CA PHE A 145 10.64 3.53 12.68
C PHE A 145 10.89 4.80 13.51
N ALA A 146 11.84 4.77 14.45
CA ALA A 146 12.20 5.93 15.24
C ALA A 146 12.77 7.06 14.37
N ALA A 147 13.59 6.72 13.37
CA ALA A 147 14.15 7.69 12.43
C ALA A 147 13.06 8.36 11.57
N ASP A 148 12.07 7.60 11.08
CA ASP A 148 10.98 8.17 10.28
C ASP A 148 10.07 9.06 11.14
N ILE A 149 9.74 8.65 12.37
CA ILE A 149 9.00 9.49 13.33
C ILE A 149 9.78 10.77 13.63
N ALA A 150 11.07 10.67 13.93
CA ALA A 150 11.92 11.83 14.21
C ALA A 150 11.94 12.80 13.01
N ARG A 151 12.07 12.29 11.78
CA ARG A 151 12.01 13.10 10.56
C ARG A 151 10.67 13.83 10.43
N GLN A 152 9.55 13.17 10.70
CA GLN A 152 8.22 13.80 10.65
C GLN A 152 8.07 14.89 11.72
N LEU A 153 8.60 14.68 12.93
CA LEU A 153 8.61 15.69 13.99
C LEU A 153 9.51 16.88 13.68
N ILE A 154 10.67 16.65 13.06
CA ILE A 154 11.54 17.73 12.55
C ILE A 154 10.82 18.51 11.47
N THR A 155 10.18 17.82 10.51
CA THR A 155 9.41 18.47 9.44
C THR A 155 8.26 19.31 10.00
N TRP A 156 7.54 18.80 11.01
CA TRP A 156 6.50 19.55 11.72
C TRP A 156 7.07 20.81 12.39
N HIS A 157 8.18 20.67 13.10
CA HIS A 157 8.85 21.79 13.77
C HIS A 157 9.27 22.86 12.75
N ASP A 158 9.96 22.46 11.69
CA ASP A 158 10.48 23.37 10.66
C ASP A 158 9.34 24.10 9.94
N LEU A 159 8.28 23.39 9.54
CA LEU A 159 7.12 24.00 8.88
C LEU A 159 6.34 24.94 9.80
N THR A 160 6.12 24.56 11.06
CA THR A 160 5.40 25.40 12.02
C THR A 160 6.21 26.67 12.33
N HIS A 161 7.52 26.54 12.49
CA HIS A 161 8.42 27.68 12.71
C HIS A 161 8.45 28.60 11.50
N LEU A 162 8.56 28.05 10.29
CA LEU A 162 8.54 28.82 9.06
C LEU A 162 7.20 29.53 8.83
N GLN A 163 6.08 28.84 9.08
CA GLN A 163 4.73 29.41 9.03
C GLN A 163 4.56 30.58 10.01
N ALA A 164 5.11 30.45 11.22
CA ALA A 164 5.10 31.53 12.21
C ALA A 164 5.88 32.77 11.73
N ILE A 165 7.06 32.59 11.13
CA ILE A 165 7.86 33.70 10.57
C ILE A 165 7.09 34.42 9.46
N VAL A 166 6.57 33.69 8.47
CA VAL A 166 5.89 34.31 7.31
C VAL A 166 4.56 34.96 7.66
N SER A 167 3.99 34.62 8.82
CA SER A 167 2.78 35.24 9.34
C SER A 167 3.04 36.60 10.02
N THR A 168 4.30 37.00 10.21
CA THR A 168 4.67 38.31 10.78
C THR A 168 4.70 39.42 9.72
N PRO A 169 4.26 40.66 10.05
CA PRO A 169 4.42 41.79 9.15
C PRO A 169 5.90 42.06 8.85
N GLY A 170 6.25 42.20 7.57
CA GLY A 170 7.63 42.43 7.14
C GLY A 170 8.51 41.18 7.14
N ALA A 171 7.92 39.99 7.06
CA ALA A 171 8.65 38.72 7.00
C ALA A 171 9.78 38.75 5.95
N PRO A 172 10.96 38.18 6.26
CA PRO A 172 12.09 38.11 5.34
C PRO A 172 11.72 37.44 4.00
N ALA A 173 12.26 37.97 2.89
CA ALA A 173 11.94 37.50 1.55
C ALA A 173 12.35 36.04 1.30
N ASP A 174 13.45 35.59 1.92
CA ASP A 174 13.93 34.22 1.91
C ASP A 174 12.99 33.26 2.66
N ALA A 175 12.45 33.68 3.81
CA ALA A 175 11.45 32.90 4.55
C ALA A 175 10.16 32.74 3.73
N ILE A 176 9.71 33.81 3.06
CA ILE A 176 8.55 33.76 2.15
C ILE A 176 8.81 32.81 0.97
N ALA A 177 10.01 32.86 0.39
CA ALA A 177 10.40 31.97 -0.71
C ALA A 177 10.45 30.50 -0.27
N ALA A 178 11.05 30.22 0.89
CA ALA A 178 11.10 28.87 1.48
C ALA A 178 9.70 28.33 1.77
N TRP A 179 8.80 29.16 2.30
CA TRP A 179 7.41 28.77 2.55
C TRP A 179 6.65 28.45 1.26
N ARG A 180 6.80 29.29 0.22
CA ARG A 180 6.21 29.00 -1.10
C ARG A 180 6.74 27.72 -1.71
N GLN A 181 8.04 27.43 -1.55
CA GLN A 181 8.62 26.18 -2.01
C GLN A 181 8.04 24.98 -1.26
N ALA A 182 7.89 25.07 0.07
CA ALA A 182 7.26 24.03 0.87
C ALA A 182 5.80 23.77 0.44
N LEU A 183 5.02 24.84 0.23
CA LEU A 183 3.65 24.73 -0.28
C LEU A 183 3.58 24.12 -1.68
N SER A 184 4.52 24.43 -2.58
CA SER A 184 4.49 23.86 -3.94
C SER A 184 4.56 22.33 -3.98
N ILE A 185 5.15 21.71 -2.96
CA ILE A 185 5.26 20.26 -2.79
C ILE A 185 4.07 19.72 -1.97
N SER A 186 3.67 20.47 -0.93
CA SER A 186 2.78 19.98 0.14
C SER A 186 1.34 20.51 0.07
N ALA A 187 1.02 21.46 -0.81
CA ALA A 187 -0.30 22.02 -1.09
C ALA A 187 -0.28 22.77 -2.43
N PRO A 188 -0.42 22.06 -3.57
CA PRO A 188 -0.37 22.68 -4.89
C PRO A 188 -1.49 23.71 -5.07
N ASP A 189 -1.20 24.75 -5.85
CA ASP A 189 -2.15 25.83 -6.14
C ASP A 189 -3.45 25.28 -6.76
N PRO A 190 -4.64 25.79 -6.39
CA PRO A 190 -5.92 25.35 -6.96
C PRO A 190 -5.99 25.48 -8.50
N SER A 191 -5.21 26.35 -9.13
CA SER A 191 -5.10 26.43 -10.60
C SER A 191 -4.60 25.12 -11.24
N VAL A 192 -3.90 24.27 -10.48
CA VAL A 192 -3.48 22.93 -10.93
C VAL A 192 -4.67 21.99 -11.12
N ILE A 193 -5.78 22.19 -10.37
CA ILE A 193 -7.00 21.38 -10.48
C ILE A 193 -7.54 21.41 -11.91
N ALA A 194 -7.70 22.61 -12.48
CA ALA A 194 -8.25 22.76 -13.84
C ALA A 194 -7.39 22.03 -14.89
N ARG A 195 -6.06 22.10 -14.73
CA ARG A 195 -5.11 21.38 -15.58
C ARG A 195 -5.24 19.87 -15.42
N GLU A 196 -5.27 19.35 -14.19
CA GLU A 196 -5.44 17.92 -13.92
C GLU A 196 -6.75 17.40 -14.49
N LEU A 197 -7.87 18.10 -14.26
CA LEU A 197 -9.16 17.73 -14.81
C LEU A 197 -9.12 17.67 -16.34
N THR A 198 -8.52 18.68 -16.99
CA THR A 198 -8.41 18.73 -18.46
C THR A 198 -7.58 17.54 -18.98
N LEU A 199 -6.40 17.30 -18.40
CA LEU A 199 -5.48 16.29 -18.89
C LEU A 199 -5.96 14.86 -18.60
N TYR A 200 -6.48 14.57 -17.41
CA TYR A 200 -6.99 13.23 -17.08
C TYR A 200 -8.31 12.91 -17.79
N ARG A 201 -9.10 13.92 -18.20
CA ARG A 201 -10.28 13.74 -19.07
C ARG A 201 -9.92 13.73 -20.56
N GLY A 202 -8.66 13.97 -20.92
CA GLY A 202 -8.14 13.88 -22.28
C GLY A 202 -7.75 12.46 -22.68
N GLY A 203 -6.94 12.36 -23.74
CA GLY A 203 -6.44 11.08 -24.23
C GLY A 203 -5.36 10.46 -23.33
N PHE A 204 -4.86 9.30 -23.72
CA PHE A 204 -3.82 8.59 -22.97
C PHE A 204 -2.54 9.42 -22.81
N LEU A 205 -2.14 10.16 -23.85
CA LEU A 205 -0.95 11.02 -23.81
C LEU A 205 -1.15 12.24 -22.90
N ASP A 206 -2.36 12.79 -22.82
CA ASP A 206 -2.68 13.89 -21.90
C ASP A 206 -2.61 13.41 -20.44
N ALA A 207 -3.22 12.25 -20.16
CA ALA A 207 -3.10 11.61 -18.86
C ALA A 207 -1.64 11.27 -18.53
N PHE A 208 -0.84 10.83 -19.50
CA PHE A 208 0.61 10.62 -19.31
C PHE A 208 1.33 11.92 -18.96
N ALA A 209 1.01 13.03 -19.64
CA ALA A 209 1.59 14.34 -19.37
C ALA A 209 1.25 14.87 -17.96
N ALA A 210 0.04 14.59 -17.45
CA ALA A 210 -0.35 14.90 -16.07
C ALA A 210 0.40 14.04 -15.04
N ARG A 211 0.57 12.75 -15.33
CA ARG A 211 1.22 11.77 -14.42
C ARG A 211 2.74 11.94 -14.36
N LYS A 212 3.39 12.31 -15.46
CA LYS A 212 4.85 12.44 -15.58
C LYS A 212 5.51 13.24 -14.43
N PRO A 213 5.09 14.47 -14.08
CA PRO A 213 5.69 15.20 -12.97
C PRO A 213 5.48 14.50 -11.62
N MET A 214 4.33 13.87 -11.42
CA MET A 214 4.03 13.13 -10.19
C MET A 214 4.89 11.87 -10.04
N ILE A 215 5.04 11.06 -11.10
CA ILE A 215 5.88 9.86 -11.02
C ILE A 215 7.35 10.22 -10.80
N LEU A 216 7.83 11.31 -11.39
CA LEU A 216 9.18 11.84 -11.14
C LEU A 216 9.32 12.25 -9.66
N LEU A 217 8.39 13.04 -9.13
CA LEU A 217 8.40 13.45 -7.73
C LEU A 217 8.41 12.23 -6.79
N PHE A 218 7.57 11.23 -7.05
CA PHE A 218 7.51 10.01 -6.24
C PHE A 218 8.82 9.22 -6.30
N GLN A 219 9.43 9.07 -7.47
CA GLN A 219 10.63 8.24 -7.65
C GLN A 219 11.94 8.93 -7.24
N THR A 220 12.04 10.25 -7.35
CA THR A 220 13.29 10.98 -7.05
C THR A 220 13.28 11.67 -5.69
N VAL A 221 12.12 12.16 -5.24
CA VAL A 221 12.00 12.91 -3.98
C VAL A 221 11.39 12.03 -2.88
N PHE A 222 10.24 11.41 -3.10
CA PHE A 222 9.57 10.67 -2.02
C PHE A 222 10.14 9.28 -1.76
N LEU A 223 10.61 8.58 -2.79
CA LEU A 223 11.10 7.21 -2.67
C LEU A 223 12.20 7.05 -1.61
N PRO A 224 13.26 7.88 -1.55
CA PRO A 224 14.26 7.80 -0.49
C PRO A 224 13.68 7.90 0.93
N PHE A 225 12.69 8.77 1.13
CA PHE A 225 12.02 8.94 2.43
C PHE A 225 11.12 7.75 2.78
N LEU A 226 10.31 7.29 1.81
CA LEU A 226 9.43 6.14 1.97
C LEU A 226 10.20 4.84 2.23
N LEU A 227 11.38 4.71 1.64
CA LEU A 227 12.23 3.53 1.74
C LEU A 227 12.61 3.22 3.20
N CYS A 228 12.89 4.24 4.02
CA CYS A 228 13.23 4.05 5.43
C CYS A 228 12.10 3.28 6.17
N GLY A 229 10.87 3.79 6.07
CA GLY A 229 9.71 3.14 6.68
C GLY A 229 9.41 1.76 6.09
N THR A 230 9.53 1.60 4.78
CA THR A 230 9.29 0.31 4.11
C THR A 230 10.32 -0.74 4.46
N LEU A 231 11.60 -0.38 4.62
CA LEU A 231 12.62 -1.27 5.14
C LEU A 231 12.31 -1.68 6.59
N GLY A 232 11.94 -0.73 7.45
CA GLY A 232 11.58 -1.02 8.84
C GLY A 232 10.42 -2.01 8.95
N ILE A 233 9.33 -1.77 8.22
CA ILE A 233 8.17 -2.66 8.17
C ILE A 233 8.54 -4.02 7.54
N GLY A 234 9.38 -4.03 6.51
CA GLY A 234 9.84 -5.26 5.85
C GLY A 234 10.67 -6.15 6.79
N LEU A 235 11.60 -5.56 7.54
CA LEU A 235 12.41 -6.25 8.55
C LEU A 235 11.52 -6.80 9.69
N LEU A 236 10.52 -6.03 10.14
CA LEU A 236 9.53 -6.53 11.09
C LEU A 236 8.77 -7.75 10.52
N GLY A 237 8.37 -7.70 9.25
CA GLY A 237 7.75 -8.82 8.55
C GLY A 237 8.61 -10.09 8.53
N MET A 238 9.92 -9.93 8.29
CA MET A 238 10.92 -11.00 8.34
C MET A 238 11.07 -11.58 9.76
N ALA A 239 11.12 -10.73 10.78
CA ALA A 239 11.19 -11.16 12.18
C ALA A 239 9.94 -11.96 12.58
N LEU A 240 8.74 -11.46 12.25
CA LEU A 240 7.47 -12.12 12.53
C LEU A 240 7.34 -13.48 11.82
N TYR A 241 7.90 -13.62 10.61
CA TYR A 241 7.97 -14.91 9.92
C TYR A 241 8.82 -15.93 10.67
N ARG A 242 10.03 -15.53 11.10
CA ARG A 242 10.93 -16.39 11.88
C ARG A 242 10.33 -16.80 13.23
N LEU A 243 9.52 -15.92 13.82
CA LEU A 243 8.86 -16.20 15.09
C LEU A 243 7.60 -17.07 14.96
N GLY A 244 7.11 -17.36 13.75
CA GLY A 244 5.91 -18.18 13.56
C GLY A 244 4.58 -17.40 13.55
N PHE A 245 4.61 -16.06 13.58
CA PHE A 245 3.40 -15.23 13.67
C PHE A 245 2.46 -15.48 12.48
N TRP A 246 3.01 -15.48 11.26
CA TRP A 246 2.22 -15.65 10.03
C TRP A 246 1.66 -17.05 9.87
N GLN A 247 2.32 -18.05 10.44
CA GLN A 247 1.93 -19.45 10.42
C GLN A 247 0.77 -19.75 11.38
N GLY A 248 0.40 -18.80 12.25
CA GLY A 248 -0.70 -19.00 13.19
C GLY A 248 -0.32 -19.80 14.44
N THR A 249 0.98 -20.06 14.67
CA THR A 249 1.47 -20.99 15.70
C THR A 249 1.47 -20.41 17.11
N TRP A 250 1.30 -19.09 17.26
CA TRP A 250 1.27 -18.47 18.59
C TRP A 250 0.00 -18.83 19.37
N ARG A 251 0.07 -18.65 20.69
CA ARG A 251 -1.09 -18.78 21.58
C ARG A 251 -2.20 -17.80 21.14
N ALA A 252 -3.46 -18.24 21.17
CA ALA A 252 -4.60 -17.41 20.77
C ALA A 252 -4.69 -16.10 21.57
N LEU A 253 -4.29 -16.12 22.84
CA LEU A 253 -4.22 -14.92 23.69
C LEU A 253 -3.28 -13.86 23.12
N SER A 254 -2.13 -14.25 22.54
CA SER A 254 -1.19 -13.31 21.93
C SER A 254 -1.83 -12.58 20.75
N TYR A 255 -2.52 -13.29 19.87
CA TYR A 255 -3.28 -12.67 18.77
C TYR A 255 -4.38 -11.75 19.29
N ARG A 256 -5.14 -12.18 20.32
CA ARG A 256 -6.19 -11.33 20.93
C ARG A 256 -5.63 -10.03 21.51
N ARG A 257 -4.43 -10.05 22.12
CA ARG A 257 -3.76 -8.83 22.60
C ARG A 257 -3.45 -7.86 21.46
N PHE A 258 -3.00 -8.34 20.30
CA PHE A 258 -2.83 -7.48 19.12
C PHE A 258 -4.15 -6.97 18.57
N VAL A 259 -5.24 -7.76 18.61
CA VAL A 259 -6.58 -7.27 18.23
C VAL A 259 -7.01 -6.11 19.13
N VAL A 260 -6.84 -6.24 20.44
CA VAL A 260 -7.16 -5.16 21.41
C VAL A 260 -6.25 -3.95 21.19
N ALA A 261 -4.94 -4.15 21.03
CA ALA A 261 -4.01 -3.06 20.73
C ALA A 261 -4.37 -2.34 19.41
N GLY A 262 -4.80 -3.08 18.39
CA GLY A 262 -5.28 -2.53 17.14
C GLY A 262 -6.58 -1.73 17.31
N ALA A 263 -7.53 -2.20 18.14
CA ALA A 263 -8.75 -1.45 18.45
C ALA A 263 -8.45 -0.13 19.19
N ILE A 264 -7.51 -0.14 20.13
CA ILE A 264 -7.02 1.08 20.80
C ILE A 264 -6.36 2.01 19.77
N GLY A 265 -5.53 1.46 18.88
CA GLY A 265 -4.91 2.23 17.79
C GLY A 265 -5.92 2.86 16.84
N LEU A 266 -7.04 2.18 16.55
CA LEU A 266 -8.14 2.74 15.76
C LEU A 266 -8.80 3.91 16.47
N ALA A 267 -9.07 3.80 17.77
CA ALA A 267 -9.59 4.91 18.57
C ALA A 267 -8.61 6.10 18.60
N GLY A 268 -7.31 5.84 18.74
CA GLY A 268 -6.26 6.85 18.65
C GLY A 268 -6.21 7.53 17.29
N THR A 269 -6.28 6.75 16.20
CA THR A 269 -6.31 7.29 14.82
C THR A 269 -7.57 8.11 14.56
N ALA A 270 -8.72 7.73 15.13
CA ALA A 270 -9.94 8.51 15.05
C ALA A 270 -9.83 9.84 15.81
N ALA A 271 -9.14 9.87 16.96
CA ALA A 271 -8.83 11.11 17.65
C ALA A 271 -7.92 12.02 16.80
N ILE A 272 -6.89 11.45 16.16
CA ILE A 272 -6.01 12.19 15.23
C ILE A 272 -6.79 12.72 14.01
N ALA A 273 -7.71 11.93 13.45
CA ALA A 273 -8.54 12.39 12.34
C ALA A 273 -9.37 13.63 12.73
N ARG A 274 -9.93 13.65 13.95
CA ARG A 274 -10.64 14.83 14.47
C ARG A 274 -9.72 16.05 14.62
N THR A 275 -8.47 15.86 15.05
CA THR A 275 -7.54 16.99 15.17
C THR A 275 -7.13 17.54 13.82
N ILE A 276 -6.94 16.70 12.80
CA ILE A 276 -6.70 17.14 11.41
C ILE A 276 -7.86 18.02 10.91
N VAL A 277 -9.10 17.58 11.12
CA VAL A 277 -10.29 18.35 10.73
C VAL A 277 -10.38 19.66 11.51
N ALA A 278 -10.10 19.64 12.81
CA ALA A 278 -10.11 20.84 13.65
C ALA A 278 -9.05 21.88 13.21
N HIS A 279 -7.90 21.42 12.73
CA HIS A 279 -6.84 22.27 12.17
C HIS A 279 -7.02 22.53 10.66
N ARG A 280 -8.17 22.17 10.09
CA ARG A 280 -8.51 22.41 8.67
C ARG A 280 -7.42 21.93 7.71
N PHE A 281 -6.84 20.77 7.98
CA PHE A 281 -5.81 20.16 7.13
C PHE A 281 -4.56 21.04 6.97
N ASP A 282 -4.22 21.87 7.96
CA ASP A 282 -3.02 22.71 7.92
C ASP A 282 -1.76 21.90 7.58
N VAL A 283 -1.14 22.26 6.47
CA VAL A 283 0.07 21.64 5.91
C VAL A 283 1.23 21.57 6.90
N ALA A 284 1.36 22.56 7.78
CA ALA A 284 2.41 22.58 8.79
C ALA A 284 2.09 21.59 9.91
N PHE A 285 0.82 21.35 10.21
CA PHE A 285 0.37 20.43 11.27
C PHE A 285 0.35 18.96 10.83
N LEU A 286 0.15 18.67 9.54
CA LEU A 286 0.05 17.30 9.01
C LEU A 286 1.22 16.38 9.40
N PRO A 287 2.51 16.79 9.35
CA PRO A 287 3.62 15.90 9.70
C PRO A 287 3.57 15.42 11.16
N LEU A 288 3.06 16.22 12.10
CA LEU A 288 2.83 15.77 13.48
C LEU A 288 1.78 14.65 13.51
N THR A 289 0.67 14.84 12.80
CA THR A 289 -0.41 13.85 12.76
C THR A 289 0.02 12.55 12.08
N ASP A 290 0.91 12.62 11.09
CA ASP A 290 1.53 11.46 10.48
C ASP A 290 2.47 10.73 11.46
N ALA A 291 3.30 11.46 12.21
CA ALA A 291 4.17 10.88 13.24
C ALA A 291 3.35 10.11 14.29
N LEU A 292 2.26 10.71 14.78
CA LEU A 292 1.33 10.08 15.72
C LEU A 292 0.60 8.88 15.09
N SER A 293 0.18 9.00 13.83
CA SER A 293 -0.53 7.94 13.12
C SER A 293 0.38 6.75 12.82
N GLN A 294 1.68 6.98 12.63
CA GLN A 294 2.67 5.93 12.45
C GLN A 294 2.80 5.05 13.70
N LEU A 295 2.76 5.64 14.90
CA LEU A 295 2.73 4.90 16.17
C LEU A 295 1.49 3.99 16.26
N MET A 296 0.35 4.45 15.73
CA MET A 296 -0.89 3.66 15.75
C MET A 296 -0.95 2.61 14.63
N ARG A 297 -0.29 2.86 13.49
CA ARG A 297 -0.38 2.04 12.27
C ARG A 297 0.06 0.59 12.49
N LEU A 298 1.15 0.36 13.23
CA LEU A 298 1.65 -0.99 13.49
C LEU A 298 0.71 -1.83 14.39
N PRO A 299 0.27 -1.35 15.57
CA PRO A 299 -0.75 -2.03 16.36
C PRO A 299 -2.01 -2.38 15.56
N ILE A 300 -2.51 -1.45 14.73
CA ILE A 300 -3.71 -1.68 13.91
C ILE A 300 -3.44 -2.77 12.86
N ALA A 301 -2.35 -2.66 12.11
CA ALA A 301 -1.99 -3.64 11.09
C ALA A 301 -1.82 -5.04 11.70
N LEU A 302 -1.11 -5.16 12.82
CA LEU A 302 -0.95 -6.43 13.55
C LEU A 302 -2.27 -6.92 14.14
N GLY A 303 -3.15 -6.01 14.57
CA GLY A 303 -4.51 -6.32 15.01
C GLY A 303 -5.37 -6.90 13.89
N TYR A 304 -5.33 -6.31 12.69
CA TYR A 304 -5.99 -6.84 11.50
C TYR A 304 -5.45 -8.22 11.11
N ALA A 305 -4.13 -8.38 11.02
CA ALA A 305 -3.52 -9.68 10.76
C ALA A 305 -3.93 -10.73 11.80
N SER A 306 -3.92 -10.36 13.09
CA SER A 306 -4.28 -11.25 14.19
C SER A 306 -5.75 -11.66 14.17
N ALA A 307 -6.66 -10.72 13.88
CA ALA A 307 -8.08 -11.01 13.73
C ALA A 307 -8.33 -11.99 12.58
N LEU A 308 -7.66 -11.80 11.44
CA LEU A 308 -7.76 -12.69 10.29
C LEU A 308 -7.16 -14.07 10.56
N ILE A 309 -6.02 -14.14 11.25
CA ILE A 309 -5.41 -15.41 11.66
C ILE A 309 -6.35 -16.18 12.60
N LEU A 310 -6.95 -15.51 13.58
CA LEU A 310 -7.93 -16.13 14.48
C LEU A 310 -9.19 -16.59 13.73
N LEU A 311 -9.66 -15.80 12.75
CA LEU A 311 -10.79 -16.20 11.89
C LEU A 311 -10.46 -17.48 11.13
N VAL A 312 -9.30 -17.56 10.48
CA VAL A 312 -8.84 -18.76 9.78
C VAL A 312 -8.75 -19.96 10.72
N ARG A 313 -8.14 -19.79 11.90
CA ARG A 313 -8.01 -20.86 12.91
C ARG A 313 -9.34 -21.35 13.46
N SER A 314 -10.36 -20.49 13.52
CA SER A 314 -11.68 -20.84 14.03
C SER A 314 -12.48 -21.75 13.10
N GLY A 315 -12.08 -21.89 11.83
CA GLY A 315 -12.84 -22.61 10.80
C GLY A 315 -14.16 -21.93 10.38
N ARG A 316 -14.51 -20.79 10.99
CA ARG A 316 -15.73 -20.02 10.68
C ARG A 316 -15.58 -19.28 9.35
N ALA A 317 -16.72 -18.97 8.74
CA ALA A 317 -16.80 -18.22 7.47
C ALA A 317 -15.89 -18.80 6.36
N SER A 318 -15.79 -20.14 6.27
CA SER A 318 -14.92 -20.86 5.33
C SER A 318 -15.12 -20.41 3.87
N GLY A 319 -16.35 -20.09 3.48
CA GLY A 319 -16.67 -19.50 2.19
C GLY A 319 -15.90 -18.20 1.92
N LEU A 320 -16.00 -17.23 2.82
CA LEU A 320 -15.30 -15.95 2.74
C LEU A 320 -13.78 -16.13 2.83
N VAL A 321 -13.30 -16.92 3.80
CA VAL A 321 -11.88 -17.23 3.98
C VAL A 321 -11.28 -17.80 2.69
N SER A 322 -11.98 -18.72 2.02
CA SER A 322 -11.51 -19.30 0.77
C SER A 322 -11.43 -18.28 -0.38
N ARG A 323 -12.35 -17.31 -0.43
CA ARG A 323 -12.34 -16.23 -1.44
C ARG A 323 -11.22 -15.23 -1.15
N LEU A 324 -11.02 -14.84 0.11
CA LEU A 324 -9.92 -13.97 0.53
C LEU A 324 -8.57 -14.60 0.25
N ALA A 325 -8.38 -15.88 0.60
CA ALA A 325 -7.17 -16.62 0.26
C ALA A 325 -6.94 -16.64 -1.25
N ALA A 326 -7.98 -16.90 -2.05
CA ALA A 326 -7.88 -16.85 -3.51
C ALA A 326 -7.49 -15.45 -4.03
N ALA A 327 -8.06 -14.38 -3.48
CA ALA A 327 -7.70 -13.00 -3.83
C ALA A 327 -6.23 -12.69 -3.51
N GLY A 328 -5.73 -13.12 -2.34
CA GLY A 328 -4.33 -12.92 -1.96
C GLY A 328 -3.34 -13.75 -2.79
N ARG A 329 -3.76 -14.90 -3.31
CA ARG A 329 -2.98 -15.68 -4.28
C ARG A 329 -2.82 -14.98 -5.63
N LEU A 330 -3.77 -14.12 -5.96
CA LEU A 330 -3.81 -13.31 -7.17
C LEU A 330 -3.50 -11.84 -6.85
N ALA A 331 -2.80 -11.53 -5.75
CA ALA A 331 -2.63 -10.16 -5.29
C ALA A 331 -1.92 -9.28 -6.33
N PHE A 332 -0.97 -9.80 -7.09
CA PHE A 332 -0.26 -9.02 -8.10
C PHE A 332 -1.16 -8.74 -9.31
N THR A 333 -1.90 -9.76 -9.77
CA THR A 333 -2.90 -9.55 -10.82
C THR A 333 -4.02 -8.62 -10.37
N ASN A 334 -4.55 -8.79 -9.17
CA ASN A 334 -5.63 -7.97 -8.64
C ASN A 334 -5.18 -6.52 -8.45
N TYR A 335 -3.93 -6.29 -8.03
CA TYR A 335 -3.37 -4.95 -7.91
C TYR A 335 -3.32 -4.24 -9.28
N LEU A 336 -2.63 -4.83 -10.27
CA LEU A 336 -2.51 -4.22 -11.60
C LEU A 336 -3.86 -4.15 -12.32
N GLY A 337 -4.66 -5.20 -12.23
CA GLY A 337 -6.01 -5.25 -12.80
C GLY A 337 -6.94 -4.19 -12.22
N THR A 338 -6.81 -3.88 -10.92
CA THR A 338 -7.57 -2.79 -10.30
C THR A 338 -7.18 -1.44 -10.92
N THR A 339 -5.89 -1.17 -11.12
CA THR A 339 -5.48 0.07 -11.81
C THR A 339 -6.05 0.12 -13.22
N LEU A 340 -5.97 -0.96 -14.00
CA LEU A 340 -6.52 -0.99 -15.35
C LEU A 340 -8.03 -0.72 -15.37
N VAL A 341 -8.80 -1.35 -14.48
CA VAL A 341 -10.24 -1.11 -14.37
C VAL A 341 -10.52 0.34 -13.98
N MET A 342 -9.88 0.84 -12.91
CA MET A 342 -10.16 2.19 -12.40
C MET A 342 -9.74 3.28 -13.39
N THR A 343 -8.59 3.13 -14.03
CA THR A 343 -8.13 4.11 -15.02
C THR A 343 -8.99 4.08 -16.29
N THR A 344 -9.54 2.91 -16.68
CA THR A 344 -10.55 2.82 -17.74
C THR A 344 -11.86 3.51 -17.34
N ILE A 345 -12.25 3.47 -16.06
CA ILE A 345 -13.47 4.15 -15.58
C ILE A 345 -13.25 5.67 -15.49
N PHE A 346 -12.14 6.11 -14.93
CA PHE A 346 -11.95 7.54 -14.64
C PHE A 346 -11.33 8.32 -15.80
N TYR A 347 -10.33 7.80 -16.50
CA TYR A 347 -9.57 8.61 -17.44
C TYR A 347 -10.29 8.74 -18.79
N GLY A 348 -10.00 9.81 -19.53
CA GLY A 348 -10.71 10.19 -20.76
C GLY A 348 -10.54 9.24 -21.93
N TYR A 349 -9.49 8.40 -21.92
CA TYR A 349 -9.34 7.31 -22.89
C TYR A 349 -10.30 6.13 -22.64
N GLY A 350 -11.04 6.14 -21.53
CA GLY A 350 -12.07 5.16 -21.19
C GLY A 350 -13.44 5.82 -21.03
N LEU A 351 -14.01 5.82 -19.82
CA LEU A 351 -15.33 6.43 -19.54
C LEU A 351 -15.25 7.91 -19.11
N GLY A 352 -14.05 8.45 -18.82
CA GLY A 352 -13.85 9.87 -18.57
C GLY A 352 -14.51 10.45 -17.30
N LEU A 353 -14.71 9.63 -16.26
CA LEU A 353 -15.33 10.03 -15.00
C LEU A 353 -14.41 10.78 -14.01
N PHE A 354 -13.18 11.10 -14.38
CA PHE A 354 -12.23 11.78 -13.49
C PHE A 354 -12.78 13.12 -13.00
N GLY A 355 -12.80 13.31 -11.68
CA GLY A 355 -13.37 14.46 -10.99
C GLY A 355 -14.88 14.65 -11.17
N ARG A 356 -15.63 13.66 -11.67
CA ARG A 356 -17.08 13.75 -11.86
C ARG A 356 -17.90 13.18 -10.71
N LEU A 357 -17.31 12.28 -9.94
CA LEU A 357 -17.93 11.69 -8.76
C LEU A 357 -17.46 12.43 -7.51
N GLU A 358 -18.33 12.52 -6.52
CA GLU A 358 -17.95 12.93 -5.17
C GLU A 358 -17.13 11.84 -4.47
N ARG A 359 -16.41 12.22 -3.41
CA ARG A 359 -15.56 11.26 -2.66
C ARG A 359 -16.35 10.07 -2.14
N ALA A 360 -17.53 10.31 -1.56
CA ALA A 360 -18.37 9.25 -1.01
C ALA A 360 -18.80 8.25 -2.10
N GLU A 361 -19.12 8.75 -3.30
CA GLU A 361 -19.55 7.94 -4.44
C GLU A 361 -18.42 7.04 -4.97
N LEU A 362 -17.16 7.46 -4.86
CA LEU A 362 -16.00 6.62 -5.22
C LEU A 362 -16.01 5.29 -4.47
N TYR A 363 -16.48 5.27 -3.22
CA TYR A 363 -16.52 4.05 -2.41
C TYR A 363 -17.56 3.03 -2.91
N LEU A 364 -18.55 3.43 -3.72
CA LEU A 364 -19.41 2.49 -4.43
C LEU A 364 -18.61 1.68 -5.46
N LEU A 365 -17.68 2.33 -6.17
CA LEU A 365 -16.77 1.65 -7.10
C LEU A 365 -15.76 0.77 -6.36
N VAL A 366 -15.31 1.17 -5.17
CA VAL A 366 -14.48 0.32 -4.29
C VAL A 366 -15.22 -0.96 -3.94
N LEU A 367 -16.48 -0.88 -3.50
CA LEU A 367 -17.30 -2.05 -3.17
C LEU A 367 -17.52 -2.96 -4.40
N GLY A 368 -17.81 -2.36 -5.56
CA GLY A 368 -17.93 -3.10 -6.82
C GLY A 368 -16.64 -3.85 -7.19
N GLN A 369 -15.49 -3.20 -7.06
CA GLN A 369 -14.19 -3.82 -7.32
C GLN A 369 -13.84 -4.90 -6.30
N TRP A 370 -14.17 -4.72 -5.02
CA TRP A 370 -14.00 -5.75 -4.00
C TRP A 370 -14.81 -6.99 -4.32
N MET A 371 -16.08 -6.80 -4.70
CA MET A 371 -16.94 -7.89 -5.16
C MET A 371 -16.31 -8.59 -6.36
N LEU A 372 -15.86 -7.84 -7.38
CA LEU A 372 -15.18 -8.42 -8.53
C LEU A 372 -14.03 -9.32 -8.06
N ILE A 373 -13.06 -8.77 -7.32
CA ILE A 373 -11.86 -9.47 -6.79
C ILE A 373 -12.25 -10.78 -6.07
N LEU A 374 -13.23 -10.72 -5.18
CA LEU A 374 -13.69 -11.87 -4.39
C LEU A 374 -14.47 -12.90 -5.22
N LEU A 375 -15.16 -12.46 -6.27
CA LEU A 375 -15.98 -13.30 -7.14
C LEU A 375 -15.15 -14.04 -8.18
N TRP A 376 -14.17 -13.39 -8.81
CA TRP A 376 -13.42 -13.95 -9.93
C TRP A 376 -12.21 -14.79 -9.51
N SER A 377 -11.54 -14.43 -8.40
CA SER A 377 -10.25 -15.03 -8.03
C SER A 377 -10.32 -16.54 -7.78
N LYS A 378 -11.37 -17.01 -7.09
CA LYS A 378 -11.53 -18.43 -6.75
C LYS A 378 -11.86 -19.28 -7.98
N PRO A 379 -12.87 -18.94 -8.82
CA PRO A 379 -13.12 -19.63 -10.09
C PRO A 379 -11.92 -19.65 -11.05
N TRP A 380 -11.14 -18.57 -11.11
CA TRP A 380 -9.91 -18.53 -11.91
C TRP A 380 -8.90 -19.59 -11.45
N LEU A 381 -8.63 -19.63 -10.15
CA LEU A 381 -7.67 -20.56 -9.56
C LEU A 381 -8.14 -22.02 -9.53
N ALA A 382 -9.41 -22.29 -9.85
CA ALA A 382 -9.90 -23.64 -10.10
C ALA A 382 -9.35 -24.20 -11.43
N ARG A 383 -9.12 -23.34 -12.42
CA ARG A 383 -8.65 -23.70 -13.77
C ARG A 383 -7.15 -23.45 -13.96
N PHE A 384 -6.62 -22.39 -13.34
CA PHE A 384 -5.24 -21.94 -13.51
C PHE A 384 -4.43 -21.99 -12.21
N ARG A 385 -3.11 -22.15 -12.32
CA ARG A 385 -2.19 -22.23 -11.16
C ARG A 385 -1.90 -20.84 -10.56
N TYR A 386 -1.87 -19.83 -11.42
CA TYR A 386 -1.47 -18.45 -11.13
C TYR A 386 -2.43 -17.46 -11.81
N GLY A 387 -2.42 -16.20 -11.38
CA GLY A 387 -2.99 -15.12 -12.19
C GLY A 387 -2.08 -14.81 -13.38
N PRO A 388 -2.58 -14.11 -14.41
CA PRO A 388 -1.80 -13.74 -15.58
C PRO A 388 -0.48 -13.03 -15.22
N PHE A 389 -0.51 -12.03 -14.33
CA PHE A 389 0.69 -11.29 -13.96
C PHE A 389 1.62 -12.09 -13.03
N GLU A 390 1.09 -12.92 -12.13
CA GLU A 390 1.92 -13.84 -11.35
C GLU A 390 2.61 -14.88 -12.24
N TRP A 391 1.91 -15.39 -13.25
CA TRP A 391 2.46 -16.34 -14.22
C TRP A 391 3.57 -15.68 -15.04
N LEU A 392 3.32 -14.50 -15.61
CA LEU A 392 4.28 -13.78 -16.42
C LEU A 392 5.53 -13.44 -15.60
N TRP A 393 5.34 -12.88 -14.40
CA TRP A 393 6.45 -12.56 -13.50
C TRP A 393 7.29 -13.77 -13.12
N ARG A 394 6.66 -14.89 -12.78
CA ARG A 394 7.38 -16.13 -12.43
C ARG A 394 8.11 -16.72 -13.63
N SER A 395 7.52 -16.65 -14.82
CA SER A 395 8.11 -17.18 -16.03
C SER A 395 9.31 -16.36 -16.47
N LEU A 396 9.19 -15.03 -16.44
CA LEU A 396 10.29 -14.12 -16.74
C LEU A 396 11.43 -14.22 -15.72
N ALA A 397 11.12 -14.32 -14.43
CA ALA A 397 12.16 -14.46 -13.40
C ALA A 397 12.94 -15.79 -13.48
N ARG A 398 12.34 -16.83 -14.07
CA ARG A 398 12.99 -18.12 -14.31
C ARG A 398 13.53 -18.30 -15.72
N TRP A 399 13.22 -17.37 -16.63
CA TRP A 399 13.46 -17.53 -18.06
C TRP A 399 12.85 -18.80 -18.65
N GLU A 400 11.68 -19.20 -18.13
CA GLU A 400 11.00 -20.44 -18.51
C GLU A 400 9.49 -20.28 -18.33
N ALA A 401 8.72 -20.55 -19.39
CA ALA A 401 7.25 -20.53 -19.35
C ALA A 401 6.72 -21.54 -18.33
N GLN A 402 6.17 -21.05 -17.22
CA GLN A 402 5.67 -21.92 -16.16
C GLN A 402 4.35 -22.58 -16.60
N PRO A 403 4.03 -23.81 -16.16
CA PRO A 403 2.75 -24.42 -16.48
C PRO A 403 1.59 -23.59 -15.90
N MET A 404 0.72 -23.06 -16.76
CA MET A 404 -0.37 -22.16 -16.36
C MET A 404 -1.66 -22.91 -16.00
N ARG A 405 -2.08 -23.88 -16.83
CA ARG A 405 -3.28 -24.67 -16.60
C ARG A 405 -3.03 -25.73 -15.53
N ARG A 406 -4.06 -26.00 -14.73
CA ARG A 406 -4.08 -27.23 -13.93
C ARG A 406 -4.39 -28.38 -14.89
N THR A 407 -3.45 -29.30 -15.06
CA THR A 407 -3.76 -30.60 -15.66
C THR A 407 -4.82 -31.24 -14.78
N ALA A 408 -5.96 -31.61 -15.37
CA ALA A 408 -6.94 -32.42 -14.66
C ALA A 408 -6.20 -33.68 -14.22
N ILE A 409 -6.17 -33.94 -12.92
CA ILE A 409 -5.89 -35.30 -12.46
C ILE A 409 -7.06 -36.10 -13.05
N ALA A 410 -6.76 -37.03 -13.97
CA ALA A 410 -7.73 -38.02 -14.40
C ALA A 410 -8.31 -38.60 -13.11
N LYS A 411 -9.60 -38.40 -12.89
CA LYS A 411 -10.31 -39.14 -11.86
C LYS A 411 -10.36 -40.57 -12.37
N ASP A 412 -9.29 -41.32 -12.13
CA ASP A 412 -9.32 -42.77 -12.19
C ASP A 412 -10.18 -43.20 -11.00
N TYR A 413 -11.49 -43.24 -11.26
CA TYR A 413 -12.40 -44.10 -10.52
C TYR A 413 -12.16 -45.52 -11.02
N GLN A 414 -11.51 -46.33 -10.20
CA GLN A 414 -11.84 -47.74 -10.06
C GLN A 414 -12.16 -48.01 -8.59
#